data_AF-A0A6I6MJV2-F1
#
_entry.id   AF-A0A6I6MJV2-F1
#
_cell.length_a   1.000
_cell.length_b   1.000
_cell.length_c   1.000
_cell.angle_alpha   90.00
_cell.angle_beta   90.00
_cell.angle_gamma   90.00
#
_symmetry.space_group_name_H-M   'P 1'
#
loop_
_entity.id
_entity.type
_entity.pdbx_description
1 polymer ?
#
loop_
_entity_poly.entity_id
_entity_poly.type
_entity_poly.pdbx_seq_one_letter_code
_entity_poly.pdbx_strand_id
1 'polypeptide(L)'
;MKNVERLAVIAAAMILTTPLVLPPGSALAQDGVNAMQVASERMQAEQALAQANAARPGDELLTCEQIQTEMGTTMNTDAMRTQRSEIEASAQRQQELQQEASERARGQMTTGIVTGVISSFVPGAGYAQAAAMQAQAAQQQADAEESQSEMAGMIGNMSNMMPAMMRGQRLGELAQANDCAFAQDMPRTER
;
A
#
# COMPACT_ATOMS: atom_id res chain seq x y z
N MET A 1 9.93 35.80 -22.83
CA MET A 1 11.38 36.05 -22.76
C MET A 1 11.71 36.67 -21.41
N LYS A 2 12.79 36.18 -20.78
CA LYS A 2 13.49 36.67 -19.57
C LYS A 2 12.85 36.34 -18.22
N ASN A 3 13.50 35.38 -17.53
CA ASN A 3 13.81 35.29 -16.09
C ASN A 3 14.28 33.83 -15.84
N VAL A 4 15.39 33.35 -16.41
CA VAL A 4 16.81 33.57 -16.07
C VAL A 4 17.10 33.54 -14.57
N GLU A 5 17.66 32.39 -14.17
CA GLU A 5 18.76 32.19 -13.22
C GLU A 5 18.80 33.04 -11.95
N ARG A 6 18.69 32.38 -10.80
CA ARG A 6 19.58 32.58 -9.63
C ARG A 6 19.17 31.62 -8.51
N LEU A 7 20.09 30.74 -8.13
CA LEU A 7 20.56 30.46 -6.76
C LEU A 7 21.08 29.03 -6.69
N ALA A 8 22.30 28.86 -7.21
CA ALA A 8 23.24 27.88 -6.68
C ALA A 8 23.84 28.48 -5.40
N VAL A 9 23.48 27.95 -4.23
CA VAL A 9 24.25 28.14 -2.99
C VAL A 9 24.44 26.79 -2.32
N ILE A 10 25.66 26.31 -2.55
CA ILE A 10 26.50 25.37 -1.82
C ILE A 10 26.23 25.41 -0.30
N ALA A 11 25.88 24.27 0.29
CA ALA A 11 26.09 23.99 1.71
C ALA A 11 26.55 22.52 1.86
N ALA A 12 27.86 22.33 1.74
CA ALA A 12 28.52 21.08 2.07
C ALA A 12 28.58 20.95 3.60
N ALA A 13 27.68 20.13 4.17
CA ALA A 13 27.78 19.68 5.54
C ALA A 13 28.46 18.30 5.56
N MET A 14 29.77 18.28 5.81
CA MET A 14 30.53 17.06 6.11
C MET A 14 30.08 16.52 7.48
N ILE A 15 29.36 15.40 7.46
CA ILE A 15 29.08 14.63 8.68
C ILE A 15 30.21 13.60 8.85
N LEU A 16 30.98 13.75 9.94
CA LEU A 16 31.97 12.76 10.38
C LEU A 16 31.25 11.46 10.78
N THR A 17 31.45 10.41 9.98
CA THR A 17 31.01 9.04 10.24
C THR A 17 31.99 8.33 11.16
N THR A 18 31.54 7.95 12.37
CA THR A 18 32.27 7.08 13.30
C THR A 18 31.83 5.63 13.06
N PRO A 19 32.68 4.69 12.63
CA PRO A 19 32.28 3.30 12.44
C PRO A 19 32.26 2.56 13.79
N LEU A 20 31.05 2.20 14.26
CA LEU A 20 30.89 1.15 15.27
C LEU A 20 31.22 -0.20 14.62
N VAL A 21 32.30 -0.84 15.09
CA VAL A 21 32.67 -2.21 14.68
C VAL A 21 31.81 -3.20 15.46
N LEU A 22 30.78 -3.74 14.81
CA LEU A 22 30.01 -4.89 15.30
C LEU A 22 30.67 -6.21 14.82
N PRO A 23 30.69 -7.26 15.66
CA PRO A 23 31.28 -8.55 15.30
C PRO A 23 30.52 -9.25 14.16
N PRO A 24 31.23 -9.93 13.23
CA PRO A 24 30.64 -10.62 12.09
C PRO A 24 30.01 -11.94 12.54
N GLY A 25 28.71 -11.93 12.80
CA GLY A 25 27.99 -13.11 13.27
C GLY A 25 26.56 -13.19 12.76
N SER A 26 26.31 -13.03 11.45
CA SER A 26 24.98 -13.25 10.83
C SER A 26 25.05 -13.34 9.29
N ALA A 27 25.73 -14.35 8.73
CA ALA A 27 25.80 -14.52 7.26
C ALA A 27 24.44 -14.86 6.61
N LEU A 28 23.48 -15.41 7.36
CA LEU A 28 22.14 -15.75 6.85
C LEU A 28 21.13 -14.59 6.95
N ALA A 29 21.47 -13.49 7.62
CA ALA A 29 20.60 -12.30 7.68
C ALA A 29 20.95 -11.26 6.61
N GLN A 30 22.11 -11.38 5.94
CA GLN A 30 22.57 -10.39 4.96
C GLN A 30 21.87 -10.49 3.60
N ASP A 31 21.45 -11.69 3.17
CA ASP A 31 20.78 -11.85 1.86
C ASP A 31 19.37 -11.26 1.84
N GLY A 32 18.60 -11.43 2.93
CA GLY A 32 17.25 -10.86 3.03
C GLY A 32 17.24 -9.32 3.06
N VAL A 33 18.23 -8.71 3.73
CA VAL A 33 18.34 -7.25 3.82
C VAL A 33 18.69 -6.64 2.45
N ASN A 34 19.56 -7.28 1.67
CA ASN A 34 19.90 -6.82 0.32
C ASN A 34 18.69 -6.89 -0.64
N ALA A 35 17.91 -7.97 -0.60
CA ALA A 35 16.73 -8.11 -1.47
C ALA A 35 15.68 -7.02 -1.18
N MET A 36 15.42 -6.72 0.09
CA MET A 36 14.48 -5.68 0.50
C MET A 36 14.99 -4.28 0.12
N GLN A 37 16.28 -4.01 0.28
CA GLN A 37 16.86 -2.72 -0.06
C GLN A 37 16.79 -2.45 -1.57
N VAL A 38 17.12 -3.43 -2.41
CA VAL A 38 16.97 -3.33 -3.88
C VAL A 38 15.51 -3.15 -4.29
N ALA A 39 14.58 -3.85 -3.63
CA ALA A 39 13.15 -3.66 -3.88
C ALA A 39 12.69 -2.24 -3.51
N SER A 40 13.20 -1.68 -2.40
CA SER A 40 12.90 -0.30 -1.99
C SER A 40 13.44 0.73 -2.97
N GLU A 41 14.68 0.57 -3.44
CA GLU A 41 15.27 1.46 -4.45
C GLU A 41 14.50 1.44 -5.76
N ARG A 42 14.08 0.25 -6.22
CA ARG A 42 13.22 0.11 -7.40
C ARG A 42 11.88 0.80 -7.22
N MET A 43 11.25 0.60 -6.07
CA MET A 43 9.97 1.24 -5.77
C MET A 43 10.08 2.77 -5.74
N GLN A 44 11.16 3.32 -5.17
CA GLN A 44 11.41 4.77 -5.18
C GLN A 44 11.63 5.30 -6.60
N ALA A 45 12.40 4.58 -7.43
CA ALA A 45 12.63 4.96 -8.82
C ALA A 45 11.32 4.94 -9.64
N GLU A 46 10.49 3.90 -9.46
CA GLU A 46 9.18 3.80 -10.09
C GLU A 46 8.24 4.92 -9.63
N GLN A 47 8.24 5.27 -8.33
CA GLN A 47 7.46 6.39 -7.81
C GLN A 47 7.90 7.72 -8.41
N ALA A 48 9.20 7.97 -8.53
CA ALA A 48 9.72 9.18 -9.15
C ALA A 48 9.32 9.29 -10.63
N LEU A 49 9.40 8.18 -11.37
CA LEU A 49 8.95 8.12 -12.76
C LEU A 49 7.43 8.30 -12.88
N ALA A 50 6.65 7.68 -11.99
CA ALA A 50 5.20 7.84 -11.98
C ALA A 50 4.80 9.29 -11.68
N GLN A 51 5.47 9.96 -10.75
CA GLN A 51 5.26 11.39 -10.47
C GLN A 51 5.59 12.25 -11.68
N ALA A 52 6.72 12.00 -12.34
CA ALA A 52 7.11 12.72 -13.55
C ALA A 52 6.11 12.53 -14.70
N ASN A 53 5.53 11.32 -14.83
CA ASN A 53 4.52 11.03 -15.85
C ASN A 53 3.12 11.53 -15.47
N ALA A 54 2.83 11.70 -14.17
CA ALA A 54 1.55 12.20 -13.71
C ALA A 54 1.32 13.66 -14.11
N ALA A 55 2.37 14.48 -14.10
CA ALA A 55 2.34 15.88 -14.54
C ALA A 55 2.91 16.02 -15.95
N ARG A 56 2.02 16.07 -16.96
CA ARG A 56 2.42 16.32 -18.34
C ARG A 56 2.44 17.83 -18.61
N PRO A 57 3.45 18.37 -19.32
CA PRO A 57 3.45 19.76 -19.73
C PRO A 57 2.16 20.11 -20.50
N GLY A 58 1.47 21.17 -20.08
CA GLY A 58 0.21 21.61 -20.70
C GLY A 58 -1.07 21.04 -20.06
N ASP A 59 -0.95 20.21 -19.01
CA ASP A 59 -2.11 19.73 -18.24
C ASP A 59 -2.93 20.88 -17.63
N GLU A 60 -2.28 21.99 -17.30
CA GLU A 60 -2.91 23.22 -16.80
C GLU A 60 -3.81 23.93 -17.83
N LEU A 61 -3.70 23.57 -19.11
CA LEU A 61 -4.52 24.13 -20.20
C LEU A 61 -5.69 23.21 -20.58
N LEU A 62 -5.82 22.05 -19.93
CA LEU A 62 -6.88 21.11 -20.24
C LEU A 62 -8.25 21.67 -19.82
N THR A 63 -9.22 21.57 -20.73
CA THR A 63 -10.61 21.92 -20.41
C THR A 63 -11.25 20.84 -19.55
N CYS A 64 -12.33 21.17 -18.83
CA CYS A 64 -13.06 20.18 -18.03
C CYS A 64 -13.49 18.93 -18.81
N GLU A 65 -13.86 19.08 -20.09
CA GLU A 65 -14.20 17.95 -20.96
C GLU A 65 -12.99 17.06 -21.27
N GLN A 66 -11.82 17.67 -21.51
CA GLN A 66 -10.58 16.95 -21.74
C GLN A 66 -10.11 16.24 -20.46
N ILE A 67 -10.21 16.89 -19.30
CA ILE A 67 -9.89 16.29 -18.01
C ILE A 67 -10.81 15.10 -17.73
N GLN A 68 -12.12 15.24 -17.98
CA GLN A 68 -13.08 14.14 -17.81
C GLN A 68 -12.76 12.97 -18.75
N THR A 69 -12.42 13.26 -20.00
CA THR A 69 -12.04 12.25 -20.99
C THR A 69 -10.76 11.53 -20.57
N GLU A 70 -9.72 12.25 -20.19
CA GLU A 70 -8.45 11.69 -19.70
C GLU A 70 -8.64 10.87 -18.42
N MET A 71 -9.52 11.29 -17.52
CA MET A 71 -9.86 10.54 -16.31
C MET A 71 -10.55 9.22 -16.69
N GLY A 72 -11.48 9.27 -17.66
CA GLY A 72 -12.15 8.09 -18.21
C GLY A 72 -11.18 7.13 -18.91
N THR A 73 -10.25 7.62 -19.71
CA THR A 73 -9.25 6.76 -20.39
C THR A 73 -8.27 6.15 -19.40
N THR A 74 -7.83 6.91 -18.39
CA THR A 74 -6.93 6.42 -17.33
C THR A 74 -7.59 5.28 -16.54
N MET A 75 -8.88 5.40 -16.21
CA MET A 75 -9.64 4.37 -15.50
C MET A 75 -9.98 3.14 -16.36
N ASN A 76 -10.06 3.29 -17.68
CA ASN A 76 -10.38 2.20 -18.62
C ASN A 76 -9.14 1.54 -19.23
N THR A 77 -7.95 1.78 -18.68
CA THR A 77 -6.73 1.09 -19.10
C THR A 77 -6.85 -0.43 -18.91
N ASP A 78 -6.24 -1.22 -19.80
CA ASP A 78 -6.29 -2.69 -19.69
C ASP A 78 -5.71 -3.19 -18.36
N ALA A 79 -4.71 -2.50 -17.81
CA ALA A 79 -4.18 -2.79 -16.47
C ALA A 79 -5.28 -2.68 -15.39
N MET A 80 -6.08 -1.61 -15.40
CA MET A 80 -7.21 -1.44 -14.48
C MET A 80 -8.31 -2.47 -14.70
N ARG A 81 -8.56 -2.88 -15.96
CA ARG A 81 -9.58 -3.90 -16.28
C ARG A 81 -9.18 -5.28 -15.74
N THR A 82 -7.93 -5.68 -15.97
CA THR A 82 -7.38 -6.94 -15.42
C THR A 82 -7.42 -6.91 -13.91
N GLN A 83 -6.92 -5.84 -13.29
CA GLN A 83 -6.93 -5.67 -11.85
C GLN A 83 -8.35 -5.70 -11.28
N ARG A 84 -9.32 -5.05 -11.94
CA ARG A 84 -10.72 -5.07 -11.50
C ARG A 84 -11.27 -6.50 -11.48
N SER A 85 -10.99 -7.31 -12.51
CA SER A 85 -11.43 -8.71 -12.52
C SER A 85 -10.78 -9.55 -11.41
N GLU A 86 -9.50 -9.29 -11.10
CA GLU A 86 -8.80 -9.95 -10.00
C GLU A 86 -9.31 -9.50 -8.62
N ILE A 87 -9.57 -8.20 -8.45
CA ILE A 87 -10.19 -7.63 -7.25
C ILE A 87 -11.59 -8.19 -7.07
N GLU A 88 -12.39 -8.29 -8.12
CA GLU A 88 -13.74 -8.87 -8.05
C GLU A 88 -13.68 -10.35 -7.65
N ALA A 89 -12.79 -11.13 -8.27
CA ALA A 89 -12.61 -12.55 -7.93
C ALA A 89 -12.05 -12.77 -6.52
N SER A 90 -11.15 -11.91 -6.05
CA SER A 90 -10.62 -11.95 -4.68
C SER A 90 -11.65 -11.46 -3.65
N ALA A 91 -12.42 -10.42 -3.97
CA ALA A 91 -13.49 -9.91 -3.12
C ALA A 91 -14.61 -10.95 -2.93
N GLN A 92 -14.97 -11.70 -3.97
CA GLN A 92 -15.92 -12.82 -3.86
C GLN A 92 -15.39 -13.88 -2.90
N ARG A 93 -14.14 -14.33 -3.08
CA ARG A 93 -13.50 -15.29 -2.16
C ARG A 93 -13.43 -14.76 -0.73
N GLN A 94 -13.13 -13.48 -0.56
CA GLN A 94 -13.04 -12.86 0.76
C GLN A 94 -14.42 -12.74 1.41
N GLN A 95 -15.48 -12.45 0.65
CA GLN A 95 -16.85 -12.47 1.16
C GLN A 95 -17.29 -13.87 1.58
N GLU A 96 -16.94 -14.91 0.82
CA GLU A 96 -17.23 -16.31 1.17
C GLU A 96 -16.49 -16.71 2.46
N LEU A 97 -15.19 -16.44 2.53
CA LEU A 97 -14.39 -16.69 3.73
C LEU A 97 -14.92 -15.92 4.94
N GLN A 98 -15.35 -14.68 4.76
CA GLN A 98 -15.87 -13.85 5.84
C GLN A 98 -17.26 -14.33 6.29
N GLN A 99 -18.10 -14.81 5.38
CA GLN A 99 -19.37 -15.46 5.72
C GLN A 99 -19.14 -16.76 6.50
N GLU A 100 -18.26 -17.64 6.01
CA GLU A 100 -17.92 -18.89 6.68
C GLU A 100 -17.26 -18.65 8.05
N ALA A 101 -16.36 -17.66 8.14
CA ALA A 101 -15.76 -17.23 9.40
C ALA A 101 -16.81 -16.66 10.36
N SER A 102 -17.78 -15.89 9.87
CA SER A 102 -18.88 -15.35 10.68
C SER A 102 -19.80 -16.47 11.21
N GLU A 103 -20.07 -17.49 10.40
CA GLU A 103 -20.82 -18.68 10.79
C GLU A 103 -20.08 -19.50 11.85
N ARG A 104 -18.77 -19.75 11.65
CA ARG A 104 -17.93 -20.40 12.67
C ARG A 104 -17.82 -19.56 13.93
N ALA A 105 -17.65 -18.24 13.82
CA ALA A 105 -17.57 -17.34 14.95
C ALA A 105 -18.89 -17.30 15.73
N ARG A 106 -20.04 -17.36 15.06
CA ARG A 106 -21.34 -17.54 15.72
C ARG A 106 -21.42 -18.87 16.47
N GLY A 107 -20.97 -19.96 15.86
CA GLY A 107 -20.91 -21.28 16.50
C GLY A 107 -19.90 -21.37 17.66
N GLN A 108 -18.83 -20.58 17.62
CA GLN A 108 -17.83 -20.52 18.69
C GLN A 108 -18.18 -19.51 19.79
N MET A 109 -18.82 -18.37 19.49
CA MET A 109 -19.29 -17.43 20.52
C MET A 109 -20.29 -18.09 21.47
N THR A 110 -21.18 -18.97 20.96
CA THR A 110 -22.06 -19.76 21.83
C THR A 110 -21.30 -20.66 22.80
N THR A 111 -20.08 -21.08 22.45
CA THR A 111 -19.26 -21.96 23.28
C THR A 111 -18.22 -21.19 24.12
N GLY A 112 -17.75 -20.03 23.64
CA GLY A 112 -16.69 -19.22 24.23
C GLY A 112 -17.16 -18.10 25.18
N ILE A 113 -18.41 -17.65 25.10
CA ILE A 113 -18.97 -16.70 26.09
C ILE A 113 -18.99 -17.31 27.50
N VAL A 114 -19.09 -18.64 27.61
CA VAL A 114 -18.99 -19.34 28.91
C VAL A 114 -17.58 -19.27 29.50
N THR A 115 -16.54 -19.14 28.66
CA THR A 115 -15.13 -19.18 29.09
C THR A 115 -14.49 -17.79 29.19
N GLY A 116 -14.95 -16.82 28.39
CA GLY A 116 -14.32 -15.49 28.24
C GLY A 116 -14.68 -14.45 29.31
N VAL A 117 -15.76 -14.64 30.07
CA VAL A 117 -16.19 -13.66 31.09
C VAL A 117 -15.53 -13.90 32.46
N ILE A 118 -14.83 -15.03 32.65
CA ILE A 118 -14.17 -15.36 33.93
C ILE A 118 -12.71 -14.87 33.98
N SER A 119 -12.13 -14.41 32.86
CA SER A 119 -10.71 -14.05 32.77
C SER A 119 -10.39 -12.60 33.17
N SER A 120 -11.38 -11.72 33.31
CA SER A 120 -11.17 -10.31 33.67
C SER A 120 -10.97 -10.05 35.18
N PHE A 121 -11.08 -11.08 36.02
CA PHE A 121 -10.86 -10.97 37.48
C PHE A 121 -9.81 -11.94 38.03
N VAL A 122 -8.99 -12.58 37.18
CA VAL A 122 -7.87 -13.41 37.62
C VAL A 122 -6.55 -12.79 37.15
N PRO A 123 -5.84 -12.04 38.03
CA PRO A 123 -4.46 -11.62 37.80
C PRO A 123 -3.59 -12.86 37.58
N GLY A 124 -3.24 -13.15 36.32
CA GLY A 124 -2.45 -14.34 35.95
C GLY A 124 -2.76 -14.97 34.59
N ALA A 125 -3.87 -14.60 33.94
CA ALA A 125 -4.27 -15.17 32.65
C ALA A 125 -3.38 -14.78 31.44
N GLY A 126 -2.45 -13.84 31.59
CA GLY A 126 -1.53 -13.41 30.52
C GLY A 126 -0.64 -14.54 29.96
N TYR A 127 -0.34 -15.57 30.77
CA TYR A 127 0.45 -16.73 30.31
C TYR A 127 -0.33 -17.66 29.37
N ALA A 128 -1.66 -17.74 29.50
CA ALA A 128 -2.48 -18.55 28.60
C ALA A 128 -2.56 -17.91 27.20
N GLN A 129 -2.57 -16.58 27.14
CA GLN A 129 -2.51 -15.84 25.88
C GLN A 129 -1.15 -15.99 25.20
N ALA A 130 -0.05 -16.02 25.96
CA ALA A 130 1.29 -16.26 25.44
C ALA A 130 1.46 -17.68 24.86
N ALA A 131 0.89 -18.70 25.49
CA ALA A 131 0.92 -20.08 24.98
C ALA A 131 0.08 -20.25 23.70
N ALA A 132 -1.10 -19.60 23.63
CA ALA A 132 -1.89 -19.55 22.41
C ALA A 132 -1.16 -18.83 21.26
N MET A 133 -0.43 -17.75 21.59
CA MET A 133 0.41 -17.03 20.62
C MET A 133 1.57 -17.89 20.11
N GLN A 134 2.19 -18.69 20.97
CA GLN A 134 3.33 -19.53 20.60
C GLN A 134 2.92 -20.68 19.67
N ALA A 135 1.71 -21.23 19.85
CA ALA A 135 1.15 -22.21 18.92
C ALA A 135 0.80 -21.57 17.56
N GLN A 136 0.26 -20.34 17.56
CA GLN A 136 0.01 -19.57 16.32
C GLN A 136 1.31 -19.19 15.60
N ALA A 137 2.40 -18.92 16.31
CA ALA A 137 3.66 -18.51 15.70
C ALA A 137 4.29 -19.60 14.81
N ALA A 138 4.16 -20.87 15.17
CA ALA A 138 4.64 -21.98 14.34
C ALA A 138 3.82 -22.14 13.05
N GLN A 139 2.51 -21.89 13.12
CA GLN A 139 1.62 -21.93 11.96
C GLN A 139 1.86 -20.72 11.04
N GLN A 140 2.05 -19.53 11.63
CA GLN A 140 2.40 -18.32 10.89
C GLN A 140 3.72 -18.42 10.13
N GLN A 141 4.69 -19.23 10.57
CA GLN A 141 5.93 -19.40 9.82
C GLN A 141 5.72 -20.13 8.49
N ALA A 142 4.86 -21.15 8.46
CA ALA A 142 4.51 -21.83 7.22
C ALA A 142 3.64 -20.93 6.32
N ASP A 143 2.67 -20.22 6.92
CA ASP A 143 1.82 -19.27 6.18
C ASP A 143 2.61 -18.05 5.66
N ALA A 144 3.74 -17.69 6.30
CA ALA A 144 4.56 -16.54 5.92
C ALA A 144 5.31 -16.75 4.60
N GLU A 145 5.69 -18.00 4.25
CA GLU A 145 6.33 -18.28 2.96
C GLU A 145 5.32 -18.17 1.81
N GLU A 146 4.11 -18.71 1.99
CA GLU A 146 3.02 -18.59 1.02
C GLU A 146 2.60 -17.12 0.87
N SER A 147 2.42 -16.42 2.01
CA SER A 147 2.06 -15.01 2.05
C SER A 147 3.13 -14.10 1.43
N GLN A 148 4.43 -14.44 1.53
CA GLN A 148 5.49 -13.69 0.84
C GLN A 148 5.36 -13.77 -0.68
N SER A 149 5.04 -14.95 -1.22
CA SER A 149 4.86 -15.12 -2.67
C SER A 149 3.63 -14.35 -3.17
N GLU A 150 2.54 -14.36 -2.41
CA GLU A 150 1.32 -13.62 -2.70
C GLU A 150 1.56 -12.11 -2.62
N MET A 151 2.28 -11.65 -1.59
CA MET A 151 2.66 -10.24 -1.43
C MET A 151 3.58 -9.76 -2.55
N ALA A 152 4.52 -10.58 -3.02
CA ALA A 152 5.37 -10.24 -4.15
C ALA A 152 4.54 -10.04 -5.45
N GLY A 153 3.54 -10.90 -5.68
CA GLY A 153 2.59 -10.74 -6.78
C GLY A 153 1.77 -9.46 -6.65
N MET A 154 1.29 -9.15 -5.44
CA MET A 154 0.55 -7.92 -5.16
C MET A 154 1.38 -6.66 -5.42
N ILE A 155 2.64 -6.63 -4.97
CA ILE A 155 3.55 -5.49 -5.19
C ILE A 155 3.80 -5.29 -6.69
N GLY A 156 4.02 -6.38 -7.44
CA GLY A 156 4.20 -6.31 -8.89
C GLY A 156 2.96 -5.78 -9.63
N ASN A 157 1.77 -6.10 -9.14
CA ASN A 157 0.54 -5.54 -9.72
C ASN A 157 0.35 -4.07 -9.33
N MET A 158 0.73 -3.69 -8.10
CA MET A 158 0.62 -2.32 -7.61
C MET A 158 1.53 -1.35 -8.39
N SER A 159 2.74 -1.77 -8.78
CA SER A 159 3.63 -0.91 -9.59
C SER A 159 3.04 -0.58 -10.96
N ASN A 160 2.28 -1.50 -11.57
CA ASN A 160 1.57 -1.25 -12.83
C ASN A 160 0.38 -0.29 -12.67
N MET A 161 -0.25 -0.28 -11.51
CA MET A 161 -1.42 0.56 -11.23
C MET A 161 -1.04 1.98 -10.74
N MET A 162 0.10 2.11 -10.08
CA MET A 162 0.55 3.35 -9.45
C MET A 162 0.58 4.55 -10.42
N PRO A 163 1.06 4.45 -11.68
CA PRO A 163 1.04 5.57 -12.61
C PRO A 163 -0.37 6.06 -12.93
N ALA A 164 -1.33 5.15 -13.13
CA ALA A 164 -2.72 5.50 -13.40
C ALA A 164 -3.38 6.15 -12.17
N MET A 165 -3.08 5.66 -10.97
CA MET A 165 -3.57 6.27 -9.73
C MET A 165 -3.03 7.69 -9.54
N MET A 166 -1.72 7.89 -9.69
CA MET A 166 -1.08 9.20 -9.56
C MET A 166 -1.58 10.19 -10.62
N ARG A 167 -1.76 9.72 -11.86
CA ARG A 167 -2.38 10.51 -12.93
C ARG A 167 -3.82 10.88 -12.58
N GLY A 168 -4.60 9.94 -12.03
CA GLY A 168 -5.96 10.20 -11.56
C GLY A 168 -6.03 11.27 -10.47
N GLN A 169 -5.12 11.24 -9.49
CA GLN A 169 -5.02 12.27 -8.45
C GLN A 169 -4.74 13.64 -9.07
N ARG A 170 -3.78 13.73 -10.00
CA ARG A 170 -3.45 14.98 -10.68
C ARG A 170 -4.60 15.53 -11.51
N LEU A 171 -5.29 14.67 -12.27
CA LEU A 171 -6.48 15.06 -13.03
C LEU A 171 -7.61 15.53 -12.09
N GLY A 172 -7.75 14.92 -10.91
CA GLY A 172 -8.69 15.36 -9.88
C GLY A 172 -8.36 16.76 -9.34
N GLU A 173 -7.09 17.03 -9.03
CA GLU A 173 -6.63 18.38 -8.63
C GLU A 173 -6.89 19.42 -9.72
N LEU A 174 -6.61 19.08 -10.98
CA LEU A 174 -6.87 19.97 -12.12
C LEU A 174 -8.37 20.19 -12.34
N ALA A 175 -9.19 19.16 -12.15
CA ALA A 175 -10.64 19.28 -12.23
C ALA A 175 -11.19 20.22 -11.15
N GLN A 176 -10.65 20.13 -9.92
CA GLN A 176 -10.99 21.05 -8.83
C GLN A 176 -10.49 22.47 -9.11
N ALA A 177 -9.25 22.62 -9.60
CA ALA A 177 -8.68 23.93 -9.91
C ALA A 177 -9.40 24.66 -11.05
N ASN A 178 -10.03 23.91 -11.97
CA ASN A 178 -10.83 24.45 -13.07
C ASN A 178 -12.34 24.51 -12.75
N ASP A 179 -12.73 24.29 -11.50
CA ASP A 179 -14.13 24.30 -11.03
C ASP A 179 -15.08 23.40 -11.87
N CYS A 180 -14.57 22.25 -12.34
CA CYS A 180 -15.35 21.36 -13.18
C CYS A 180 -16.58 20.81 -12.44
N ALA A 181 -17.76 20.86 -13.07
CA ALA A 181 -19.02 20.45 -12.44
C ALA A 181 -18.96 19.03 -11.85
N PHE A 182 -18.38 18.07 -12.59
CA PHE A 182 -18.26 16.68 -12.12
C PHE A 182 -17.35 16.52 -10.91
N ALA A 183 -16.41 17.44 -10.66
CA ALA A 183 -15.54 17.39 -9.49
C ALA A 183 -16.27 17.84 -8.22
N GLN A 184 -17.38 18.58 -8.35
CA GLN A 184 -18.24 18.97 -7.25
C GLN A 184 -19.14 17.82 -6.79
N ASP A 185 -19.51 16.92 -7.72
CA ASP A 185 -20.32 15.74 -7.45
C ASP A 185 -19.52 14.57 -6.87
N MET A 186 -18.19 14.60 -6.97
CA MET A 186 -17.36 13.58 -6.32
C MET A 186 -17.50 13.72 -4.80
N PRO A 187 -17.82 12.64 -4.08
CA PRO A 187 -17.93 12.68 -2.63
C PRO A 187 -16.57 13.15 -2.10
N ARG A 188 -16.54 14.34 -1.51
CA ARG A 188 -15.37 14.81 -0.78
C ARG A 188 -15.15 13.78 0.30
N THR A 189 -14.11 12.97 0.13
CA THR A 189 -13.67 12.04 1.16
C THR A 189 -13.21 12.96 2.29
N GLU A 190 -14.08 13.15 3.28
CA GLU A 190 -13.77 13.92 4.49
C GLU A 190 -12.55 13.25 5.11
N ARG A 191 -11.37 13.85 4.89
CA ARG A 191 -10.10 13.39 5.44
C ARG A 191 -10.02 13.73 6.93
#